data_AF-A0A561PQW1-F1
#
_entry.id   AF-A0A561PQW1-F1
#
_cell.length_a   1.000
_cell.length_b   1.000
_cell.length_c   1.000
_cell.angle_alpha   90.00
_cell.angle_beta   90.00
_cell.angle_gamma   90.00
#
_symmetry.space_group_name_H-M   'P 1'
#
loop_
_entity.id
_entity.type
_entity.pdbx_description
1 polymer ?
#
loop_
_entity_poly.entity_id
_entity_poly.type
_entity_poly.pdbx_seq_one_letter_code
_entity_poly.pdbx_strand_id
1 'polypeptide(L)'
;MKKTKKHVPYLLGFLILQPLLLSSCYKEWHAIGAGWPHGHTGPVVTTTRYYVDTNGSDTSNGLSPATAWKTLSKVNSVTFQPGDSILFKRGGAWTGTLVIKSSGTADAKITFSAYGSGEQPRITGNNTTLSAVLIQDARYLTFENFDISHPRAVRPPDMSLCGIYVALATNGSYPGITIKNNHIHDIEGMPITNRHMQGGIFIRSNAAQAYFDSLLIEGNNLERCSSRGILLGDGTNKDTTFYNNHVTIRKNVIDNTALEGIIVYTAKNVLIEHNRVLNAGAYTLGVNMNIVLAGLWGRGKDMTLQYNEVAYTRLTNPVPYSSMDSEAFDIDLSSPGYTIIQYNYSHDNAGGFFLHMGDPGPNFTQGIVRYNISQNDGNGFGGRTFELHGHPNGKVVPIYIYNNTFYNDTLVGVMDRAGGTGIHPGLEFRNNIFYAPALQFDDQANIVYDHNLYYSGVKAAGDSNAIAANPLLAAPGTGSSGMNTVNGYKLLPGSPAVKAGIFINSNGGKDFFCIPVSGTKPPTIGAAEKDY
;
A
#
# COMPACT_ATOMS: atom_id res chain seq x y z
N MET A 1 -22.36 51.16 -65.06
CA MET A 1 -21.48 51.03 -66.24
C MET A 1 -20.84 49.63 -66.25
N LYS A 2 -21.11 48.82 -67.30
CA LYS A 2 -20.42 47.59 -67.80
C LYS A 2 -20.28 46.40 -66.81
N LYS A 3 -20.67 45.14 -67.08
CA LYS A 3 -21.08 44.31 -68.25
C LYS A 3 -21.81 43.04 -67.70
N THR A 4 -23.05 42.67 -68.11
CA THR A 4 -23.46 41.55 -69.03
C THR A 4 -22.86 40.15 -68.73
N LYS A 5 -23.49 38.96 -68.81
CA LYS A 5 -24.80 38.38 -69.23
C LYS A 5 -24.72 36.84 -68.92
N LYS A 6 -25.73 36.16 -68.36
CA LYS A 6 -26.72 35.20 -68.95
C LYS A 6 -26.49 33.66 -68.84
N HIS A 7 -27.59 33.00 -68.42
CA HIS A 7 -28.20 31.68 -68.78
C HIS A 7 -27.66 30.34 -68.19
N VAL A 8 -28.37 29.64 -67.26
CA VAL A 8 -29.38 28.50 -67.30
C VAL A 8 -28.91 27.20 -68.02
N PRO A 9 -29.39 25.93 -67.77
CA PRO A 9 -30.13 25.26 -66.66
C PRO A 9 -29.68 23.80 -66.24
N TYR A 10 -30.31 23.28 -65.15
CA TYR A 10 -30.85 21.93 -64.80
C TYR A 10 -30.10 20.55 -64.97
N LEU A 11 -30.16 19.79 -63.85
CA LEU A 11 -30.57 18.37 -63.63
C LEU A 11 -29.56 17.19 -63.47
N LEU A 12 -29.92 16.33 -62.49
CA LEU A 12 -29.45 14.97 -62.07
C LEU A 12 -28.17 14.87 -61.20
N GLY A 13 -28.11 14.15 -60.07
CA GLY A 13 -29.09 13.28 -59.41
C GLY A 13 -28.59 12.68 -58.07
N PHE A 14 -29.56 12.15 -57.31
CA PHE A 14 -29.53 11.08 -56.30
C PHE A 14 -28.65 11.14 -55.03
N LEU A 15 -29.36 11.18 -53.89
CA LEU A 15 -29.02 10.61 -52.58
C LEU A 15 -28.59 9.14 -52.69
N ILE A 16 -27.73 8.66 -51.77
CA ILE A 16 -28.04 7.57 -50.81
C ILE A 16 -26.89 7.40 -49.79
N LEU A 17 -27.31 7.22 -48.53
CA LEU A 17 -26.57 6.79 -47.34
C LEU A 17 -25.77 5.49 -47.56
N GLN A 18 -24.60 5.38 -46.94
CA GLN A 18 -24.02 4.08 -46.55
C GLN A 18 -24.17 3.84 -45.05
N PRO A 19 -24.77 2.70 -44.66
CA PRO A 19 -24.39 2.01 -43.44
C PRO A 19 -24.07 0.51 -43.69
N LEU A 20 -23.58 -0.16 -42.63
CA LEU A 20 -23.60 -1.62 -42.38
C LEU A 20 -22.50 -2.45 -43.11
N LEU A 21 -21.84 -3.51 -42.60
CA LEU A 21 -21.99 -4.53 -41.52
C LEU A 21 -20.57 -5.06 -41.13
N LEU A 22 -20.24 -5.57 -39.93
CA LEU A 22 -20.63 -6.80 -39.20
C LEU A 22 -20.47 -8.16 -39.93
N SER A 23 -19.59 -8.99 -39.34
CA SER A 23 -19.69 -10.45 -39.15
C SER A 23 -19.36 -11.47 -40.29
N SER A 24 -18.28 -12.22 -40.01
CA SER A 24 -18.15 -13.69 -40.01
C SER A 24 -17.94 -14.53 -41.28
N CYS A 25 -17.08 -15.55 -41.05
CA CYS A 25 -17.04 -16.92 -41.58
C CYS A 25 -16.14 -17.26 -42.78
N TYR A 26 -15.10 -18.05 -42.46
CA TYR A 26 -14.71 -19.38 -42.98
C TYR A 26 -14.50 -19.65 -44.49
N LYS A 27 -13.48 -20.50 -44.71
CA LYS A 27 -13.04 -21.24 -45.92
C LYS A 27 -12.07 -20.46 -46.84
N GLU A 28 -11.02 -21.04 -47.41
CA GLU A 28 -10.49 -22.41 -47.50
C GLU A 28 -9.02 -22.32 -47.96
N TRP A 29 -8.26 -23.38 -47.70
CA TRP A 29 -6.86 -23.58 -48.09
C TRP A 29 -6.57 -23.47 -49.58
N HIS A 30 -5.44 -22.88 -49.94
CA HIS A 30 -4.56 -23.37 -51.02
C HIS A 30 -3.09 -23.25 -50.62
N ALA A 31 -2.36 -24.36 -50.80
CA ALA A 31 -0.97 -24.55 -50.43
C ALA A 31 -0.02 -23.97 -51.49
N ILE A 32 0.94 -23.16 -51.06
CA ILE A 32 2.24 -23.01 -51.73
C ILE A 32 3.29 -22.80 -50.64
N GLY A 33 4.23 -23.74 -50.55
CA GLY A 33 5.37 -23.67 -49.64
C GLY A 33 6.45 -22.72 -50.15
N ALA A 34 7.01 -21.94 -49.23
CA ALA A 34 8.39 -21.45 -49.24
C ALA A 34 8.66 -20.86 -47.85
N GLY A 35 9.75 -21.30 -47.22
CA GLY A 35 10.00 -21.22 -45.78
C GLY A 35 10.00 -19.82 -45.17
N TRP A 36 9.41 -19.74 -43.99
CA TRP A 36 9.58 -18.65 -43.03
C TRP A 36 10.24 -19.22 -41.77
N PRO A 37 11.42 -18.72 -41.33
CA PRO A 37 12.05 -19.18 -40.11
C PRO A 37 11.47 -18.41 -38.93
N HIS A 38 10.22 -18.71 -38.57
CA HIS A 38 9.66 -18.30 -37.28
C HIS A 38 9.17 -19.52 -36.51
N GLY A 39 10.05 -20.53 -36.42
CA GLY A 39 10.02 -21.41 -35.28
C GLY A 39 10.42 -20.59 -34.06
N HIS A 40 9.47 -20.29 -33.18
CA HIS A 40 9.81 -20.00 -31.80
C HIS A 40 10.52 -21.24 -31.25
N THR A 41 11.85 -21.28 -31.37
CA THR A 41 12.72 -22.25 -30.68
C THR A 41 12.88 -21.84 -29.22
N GLY A 42 11.78 -21.43 -28.58
CA GLY A 42 11.74 -21.33 -27.14
C GLY A 42 11.88 -22.73 -26.56
N PRO A 43 12.62 -22.92 -25.47
CA PRO A 43 12.64 -24.21 -24.79
C PRO A 43 11.20 -24.61 -24.45
N VAL A 44 10.80 -25.83 -24.85
CA VAL A 44 9.50 -26.40 -24.47
C VAL A 44 9.50 -26.55 -22.96
N VAL A 45 8.78 -25.68 -22.26
CA VAL A 45 8.61 -25.77 -20.81
C VAL A 45 7.60 -26.90 -20.53
N THR A 46 8.08 -27.97 -19.91
CA THR A 46 7.23 -29.06 -19.42
C THR A 46 6.70 -28.67 -18.06
N THR A 47 5.38 -28.49 -17.94
CA THR A 47 4.72 -28.13 -16.68
C THR A 47 4.27 -29.40 -15.97
N THR A 48 4.67 -29.57 -14.70
CA THR A 48 4.27 -30.72 -13.89
C THR A 48 3.41 -30.28 -12.71
N ARG A 49 2.38 -31.05 -12.39
CA ARG A 49 1.57 -30.85 -11.17
C ARG A 49 1.94 -31.89 -10.13
N TYR A 50 2.40 -31.42 -8.98
CA TYR A 50 2.65 -32.22 -7.80
C TYR A 50 1.52 -32.03 -6.78
N TYR A 51 1.09 -33.10 -6.14
CA TYR A 51 0.01 -33.11 -5.16
C TYR A 51 0.54 -33.51 -3.80
N VAL A 52 0.10 -32.82 -2.76
CA VAL A 52 0.46 -33.07 -1.36
C VAL A 52 -0.81 -33.26 -0.53
N ASP A 53 -0.92 -34.37 0.19
CA ASP A 53 -2.07 -34.76 1.03
C ASP A 53 -1.53 -35.40 2.30
N THR A 54 -2.05 -35.02 3.47
CA THR A 54 -1.67 -35.65 4.75
C THR A 54 -1.97 -37.16 4.79
N ASN A 55 -2.84 -37.67 3.91
CA ASN A 55 -3.13 -39.09 3.72
C ASN A 55 -2.31 -39.76 2.60
N GLY A 56 -1.40 -39.02 1.96
CA GLY A 56 -0.55 -39.52 0.88
C GLY A 56 0.63 -40.38 1.36
N SER A 57 1.59 -40.60 0.47
CA SER A 57 2.85 -41.31 0.76
C SER A 57 4.05 -40.64 0.09
N ASP A 58 5.15 -40.46 0.83
CA ASP A 58 6.39 -39.86 0.29
C ASP A 58 7.17 -40.80 -0.65
N THR A 59 6.74 -42.07 -0.73
CA THR A 59 7.23 -43.04 -1.72
C THR A 59 6.47 -42.99 -3.05
N SER A 60 5.35 -42.27 -3.12
CA SER A 60 4.58 -42.07 -4.35
C SER A 60 5.21 -41.02 -5.26
N ASN A 61 4.81 -40.99 -6.54
CA ASN A 61 5.37 -40.06 -7.51
C ASN A 61 4.88 -38.61 -7.37
N GLY A 62 3.81 -38.36 -6.60
CA GLY A 62 3.26 -37.02 -6.40
C GLY A 62 2.46 -36.48 -7.59
N LEU A 63 2.32 -37.21 -8.69
CA LEU A 63 1.81 -36.68 -9.98
C LEU A 63 0.28 -36.71 -10.12
N SER A 64 -0.44 -37.20 -9.11
CA SER A 64 -1.90 -37.20 -9.07
C SER A 64 -2.39 -37.09 -7.62
N PRO A 65 -3.65 -36.68 -7.38
CA PRO A 65 -4.23 -36.72 -6.03
C PRO A 65 -4.15 -38.10 -5.36
N ALA A 66 -4.29 -39.19 -6.13
CA ALA A 66 -4.23 -40.56 -5.62
C ALA A 66 -2.81 -41.02 -5.28
N THR A 67 -1.79 -40.33 -5.78
CA THR A 67 -0.37 -40.62 -5.56
C THR A 67 0.36 -39.44 -4.90
N ALA A 68 -0.39 -38.62 -4.15
CA ALA A 68 0.13 -37.43 -3.50
C ALA A 68 1.23 -37.74 -2.48
N TRP A 69 2.19 -36.83 -2.33
CA TRP A 69 3.16 -36.86 -1.25
C TRP A 69 2.52 -36.51 0.09
N LYS A 70 3.15 -36.93 1.19
CA LYS A 70 2.61 -36.77 2.53
C LYS A 70 3.17 -35.56 3.26
N THR A 71 4.49 -35.36 3.21
CA THR A 71 5.18 -34.48 4.16
C THR A 71 5.80 -33.24 3.52
N LEU A 72 6.00 -32.20 4.35
CA LEU A 72 6.84 -31.06 3.97
C LEU A 72 8.27 -31.48 3.68
N SER A 73 8.80 -32.48 4.39
CA SER A 73 10.15 -32.99 4.15
C SER A 73 10.32 -33.50 2.73
N LYS A 74 9.31 -34.18 2.18
CA LYS A 74 9.34 -34.63 0.79
C LYS A 74 9.32 -33.44 -0.18
N VAL A 75 8.41 -32.48 0.02
CA VAL A 75 8.32 -31.27 -0.81
C VAL A 75 9.64 -30.49 -0.79
N ASN A 76 10.21 -30.28 0.40
CA ASN A 76 11.47 -29.56 0.60
C ASN A 76 12.70 -30.25 -0.03
N SER A 77 12.60 -31.56 -0.32
CA SER A 77 13.68 -32.34 -0.94
C SER A 77 13.72 -32.25 -2.47
N VAL A 78 12.68 -31.66 -3.09
CA VAL A 78 12.51 -31.61 -4.55
C VAL A 78 12.86 -30.23 -5.08
N THR A 79 13.68 -30.20 -6.12
CA THR A 79 13.90 -29.00 -6.93
C THR A 79 12.92 -28.98 -8.09
N PHE A 80 11.90 -28.14 -7.98
CA PHE A 80 10.89 -27.91 -9.02
C PHE A 80 11.46 -27.13 -10.22
N GLN A 81 10.89 -27.38 -11.38
CA GLN A 81 11.25 -26.77 -12.66
C GLN A 81 10.30 -25.62 -13.02
N PRO A 82 10.70 -24.69 -13.89
CA PRO A 82 9.83 -23.62 -14.37
C PRO A 82 8.47 -24.13 -14.87
N GLY A 83 7.40 -23.47 -14.42
CA GLY A 83 6.02 -23.82 -14.76
C GLY A 83 5.39 -24.93 -13.90
N ASP A 84 6.14 -25.55 -12.99
CA ASP A 84 5.59 -26.54 -12.07
C ASP A 84 4.56 -25.93 -11.10
N SER A 85 3.57 -26.74 -10.72
CA SER A 85 2.58 -26.42 -9.70
C SER A 85 2.64 -27.43 -8.55
N ILE A 86 2.77 -26.95 -7.32
CA ILE A 86 2.79 -27.75 -6.11
C ILE A 86 1.49 -27.46 -5.36
N LEU A 87 0.60 -28.44 -5.33
CA LEU A 87 -0.78 -28.30 -4.88
C LEU A 87 -1.00 -29.06 -3.57
N PHE A 88 -1.24 -28.32 -2.50
CA PHE A 88 -1.57 -28.87 -1.19
C PHE A 88 -3.07 -29.10 -1.06
N LYS A 89 -3.49 -30.23 -0.52
CA LYS A 89 -4.91 -30.54 -0.37
C LYS A 89 -5.55 -29.61 0.66
N ARG A 90 -6.68 -29.01 0.28
CA ARG A 90 -7.54 -28.27 1.21
C ARG A 90 -7.98 -29.14 2.38
N GLY A 91 -8.03 -28.55 3.57
CA GLY A 91 -8.23 -29.25 4.84
C GLY A 91 -7.02 -30.03 5.36
N GLY A 92 -5.90 -30.10 4.61
CA GLY A 92 -4.65 -30.67 5.11
C GLY A 92 -3.94 -29.74 6.09
N ALA A 93 -3.20 -30.32 7.03
CA ALA A 93 -2.43 -29.59 8.03
C ALA A 93 -1.01 -30.15 8.15
N TRP A 94 -0.02 -29.26 8.10
CA TRP A 94 1.38 -29.60 8.23
C TRP A 94 2.05 -28.71 9.28
N THR A 95 2.91 -29.31 10.11
CA THR A 95 3.73 -28.59 11.08
C THR A 95 5.19 -28.64 10.65
N GLY A 96 5.87 -27.50 10.68
CA GLY A 96 7.25 -27.36 10.21
C GLY A 96 7.43 -26.13 9.33
N THR A 97 8.56 -26.11 8.60
CA THR A 97 8.84 -25.07 7.62
C THR A 97 8.69 -25.64 6.22
N LEU A 98 7.86 -25.02 5.40
CA LEU A 98 7.89 -25.20 3.95
C LEU A 98 9.02 -24.35 3.38
N VAL A 99 10.03 -24.97 2.77
CA VAL A 99 11.21 -24.31 2.23
C VAL A 99 11.19 -24.35 0.71
N ILE A 100 11.12 -23.19 0.08
CA ILE A 100 11.00 -23.02 -1.37
C ILE A 100 12.28 -22.36 -1.88
N LYS A 101 13.07 -23.11 -2.66
CA LYS A 101 14.32 -22.63 -3.28
C LYS A 101 14.29 -22.63 -4.81
N SER A 102 13.26 -23.23 -5.40
CA SER A 102 13.12 -23.35 -6.84
C SER A 102 12.73 -22.02 -7.47
N SER A 103 13.19 -21.82 -8.71
CA SER A 103 12.92 -20.62 -9.50
C SER A 103 12.21 -20.99 -10.80
N GLY A 104 11.19 -20.22 -11.16
CA GLY A 104 10.58 -20.26 -12.48
C GLY A 104 11.32 -19.37 -13.49
N THR A 105 10.63 -19.06 -14.58
CA THR A 105 11.02 -18.03 -15.55
C THR A 105 9.88 -17.03 -15.74
N ALA A 106 10.14 -15.92 -16.43
CA ALA A 106 9.11 -14.92 -16.74
C ALA A 106 7.87 -15.54 -17.42
N ASP A 107 8.10 -16.48 -18.34
CA ASP A 107 7.04 -17.16 -19.11
C ASP A 107 6.46 -18.40 -18.41
N ALA A 108 7.13 -18.89 -17.35
CA ALA A 108 6.74 -20.11 -16.65
C ALA A 108 7.06 -20.00 -15.16
N LYS A 109 6.20 -19.28 -14.43
CA LYS A 109 6.30 -19.17 -12.97
C LYS A 109 6.05 -20.51 -12.30
N ILE A 110 6.78 -20.78 -11.22
CA ILE A 110 6.43 -21.89 -10.31
C ILE A 110 5.29 -21.42 -9.40
N THR A 111 4.32 -22.29 -9.14
CA THR A 111 3.17 -21.97 -8.29
C THR A 111 3.04 -22.95 -7.13
N PHE A 112 2.99 -22.43 -5.91
CA PHE A 112 2.54 -23.16 -4.72
C PHE A 112 1.12 -22.72 -4.42
N SER A 113 0.18 -23.66 -4.41
CA SER A 113 -1.24 -23.38 -4.23
C SER A 113 -1.97 -24.58 -3.61
N ALA A 114 -3.29 -24.57 -3.68
CA ALA A 114 -4.16 -25.58 -3.10
C ALA A 114 -4.98 -26.33 -4.16
N TYR A 115 -5.41 -27.57 -3.85
CA TYR A 115 -6.40 -28.30 -4.63
C TYR A 115 -7.49 -28.93 -3.75
N GLY A 116 -8.58 -29.37 -4.36
CA GLY A 116 -9.74 -29.91 -3.65
C GLY A 116 -10.68 -28.81 -3.16
N SER A 117 -11.45 -29.09 -2.12
CA SER A 117 -12.47 -28.19 -1.54
C SER A 117 -12.30 -28.05 -0.03
N GLY A 118 -12.85 -26.98 0.55
CA GLY A 118 -12.79 -26.70 1.99
C GLY A 118 -11.71 -25.69 2.36
N GLU A 119 -11.32 -25.72 3.64
CA GLU A 119 -10.36 -24.78 4.22
C GLU A 119 -9.02 -24.75 3.48
N GLN A 120 -8.35 -23.60 3.51
CA GLN A 120 -6.99 -23.49 2.96
C GLN A 120 -6.03 -24.49 3.63
N PRO A 121 -5.04 -25.04 2.91
CA PRO A 121 -4.04 -25.91 3.51
C PRO A 121 -3.26 -25.17 4.59
N ARG A 122 -3.13 -25.78 5.78
CA ARG A 122 -2.50 -25.14 6.94
C ARG A 122 -1.03 -25.47 7.05
N ILE A 123 -0.20 -24.43 7.17
CA ILE A 123 1.22 -24.55 7.56
C ILE A 123 1.42 -23.88 8.92
N THR A 124 1.76 -24.68 9.93
CA THR A 124 2.06 -24.19 11.28
C THR A 124 3.55 -24.28 11.55
N GLY A 125 4.19 -23.16 11.89
CA GLY A 125 5.60 -23.11 12.27
C GLY A 125 5.91 -23.98 13.51
N ASN A 126 7.12 -24.54 13.56
CA ASN A 126 7.53 -25.51 14.57
C ASN A 126 8.30 -24.91 15.76
N ASN A 127 8.43 -23.58 15.85
CA ASN A 127 9.19 -22.88 16.90
C ASN A 127 10.69 -23.27 17.00
N THR A 128 11.25 -23.99 16.01
CA THR A 128 12.70 -24.27 15.91
C THR A 128 13.36 -23.51 14.77
N THR A 129 12.55 -22.78 13.99
CA THR A 129 12.96 -22.01 12.82
C THR A 129 12.29 -20.65 12.84
N LEU A 130 12.84 -19.69 12.09
CA LEU A 130 12.33 -18.33 12.02
C LEU A 130 10.93 -18.25 11.38
N SER A 131 10.53 -19.19 10.53
CA SER A 131 9.37 -19.02 9.64
C SER A 131 8.60 -20.31 9.39
N ALA A 132 7.28 -20.20 9.21
CA ALA A 132 6.44 -21.30 8.76
C ALA A 132 6.63 -21.57 7.25
N VAL A 133 6.83 -20.51 6.46
CA VAL A 133 7.19 -20.61 5.03
C VAL A 133 8.45 -19.79 4.78
N LEU A 134 9.47 -20.41 4.19
CA LEU A 134 10.70 -19.76 3.75
C LEU A 134 10.78 -19.82 2.23
N ILE A 135 10.70 -18.66 1.57
CA ILE A 135 11.01 -18.51 0.15
C ILE A 135 12.42 -17.95 0.07
N GLN A 136 13.39 -18.78 -0.35
CA GLN A 136 14.79 -18.41 -0.33
C GLN A 136 15.37 -18.38 -1.75
N ASP A 137 15.94 -17.24 -2.13
CA ASP A 137 16.64 -17.01 -3.41
C ASP A 137 15.80 -17.39 -4.66
N ALA A 138 14.47 -17.41 -4.53
CA ALA A 138 13.55 -17.79 -5.59
C ALA A 138 13.34 -16.64 -6.59
N ARG A 139 12.97 -16.99 -7.82
CA ARG A 139 12.58 -16.07 -8.89
C ARG A 139 11.31 -16.59 -9.54
N TYR A 140 10.47 -15.69 -10.03
CA TYR A 140 9.27 -16.04 -10.80
C TYR A 140 8.42 -17.11 -10.09
N LEU A 141 7.98 -16.80 -8.88
CA LEU A 141 7.26 -17.71 -7.98
C LEU A 141 5.94 -17.06 -7.55
N THR A 142 4.87 -17.84 -7.55
CA THR A 142 3.60 -17.48 -6.91
C THR A 142 3.35 -18.40 -5.70
N PHE A 143 3.08 -17.81 -4.54
CA PHE A 143 2.66 -18.52 -3.33
C PHE A 143 1.28 -18.03 -2.92
N GLU A 144 0.28 -18.92 -2.94
CA GLU A 144 -1.12 -18.53 -2.76
C GLU A 144 -2.02 -19.55 -2.07
N ASN A 145 -3.11 -19.07 -1.48
CA ASN A 145 -4.21 -19.87 -0.95
C ASN A 145 -3.86 -20.75 0.26
N PHE A 146 -2.93 -20.32 1.12
CA PHE A 146 -2.55 -21.01 2.36
C PHE A 146 -3.06 -20.31 3.63
N ASP A 147 -3.38 -21.13 4.62
CA ASP A 147 -3.56 -20.72 6.02
C ASP A 147 -2.22 -20.92 6.75
N ILE A 148 -1.67 -19.87 7.34
CA ILE A 148 -0.32 -19.84 7.88
C ILE A 148 -0.34 -19.29 9.28
N SER A 149 0.25 -20.05 10.20
CA SER A 149 0.39 -19.66 11.59
C SER A 149 1.77 -19.96 12.14
N HIS A 150 2.21 -19.19 13.13
CA HIS A 150 3.44 -19.44 13.86
C HIS A 150 3.20 -19.15 15.35
N PRO A 151 2.34 -19.95 15.99
CA PRO A 151 2.00 -19.77 17.39
C PRO A 151 3.24 -20.06 18.22
N ARG A 152 3.32 -19.38 19.34
CA ARG A 152 4.44 -19.44 20.26
C ARG A 152 4.25 -20.61 21.20
N ALA A 153 5.29 -21.43 21.34
CA ALA A 153 5.23 -22.60 22.21
C ALA A 153 5.21 -22.25 23.72
N VAL A 154 5.90 -21.19 24.15
CA VAL A 154 6.06 -20.78 25.56
C VAL A 154 6.05 -19.25 25.68
N ARG A 155 5.46 -18.69 26.75
CA ARG A 155 5.46 -17.24 27.04
C ARG A 155 6.35 -16.91 28.26
N PRO A 156 7.17 -15.85 28.21
CA PRO A 156 7.66 -15.15 27.01
C PRO A 156 8.76 -15.98 26.31
N PRO A 157 8.79 -16.10 24.98
CA PRO A 157 9.95 -16.56 24.25
C PRO A 157 10.81 -15.35 23.86
N ASP A 158 12.11 -15.57 23.71
CA ASP A 158 13.05 -14.56 23.20
C ASP A 158 13.25 -14.65 21.67
N MET A 159 12.41 -15.40 20.95
CA MET A 159 12.62 -15.66 19.53
C MET A 159 11.79 -14.77 18.59
N SER A 160 12.40 -14.38 17.48
CA SER A 160 11.70 -13.79 16.33
C SER A 160 10.97 -14.89 15.55
N LEU A 161 9.72 -14.64 15.15
CA LEU A 161 8.92 -15.56 14.34
C LEU A 161 8.27 -14.82 13.18
N CYS A 162 8.21 -15.49 12.03
CA CYS A 162 7.57 -15.02 10.81
C CYS A 162 6.52 -16.02 10.34
N GLY A 163 5.47 -15.54 9.68
CA GLY A 163 4.59 -16.39 8.88
C GLY A 163 5.30 -16.81 7.60
N ILE A 164 5.39 -15.87 6.65
CA ILE A 164 6.14 -16.02 5.40
C ILE A 164 7.41 -15.17 5.50
N TYR A 165 8.56 -15.80 5.29
CA TYR A 165 9.84 -15.11 5.16
C TYR A 165 10.37 -15.27 3.73
N VAL A 166 10.56 -14.15 3.03
CA VAL A 166 11.19 -14.12 1.71
C VAL A 166 12.60 -13.55 1.86
N ALA A 167 13.59 -14.40 1.62
CA ALA A 167 14.98 -14.13 1.96
C ALA A 167 15.89 -14.24 0.74
N LEU A 168 16.75 -13.24 0.54
CA LEU A 168 17.87 -13.33 -0.42
C LEU A 168 19.15 -13.59 0.35
N ALA A 169 19.69 -14.79 0.25
CA ALA A 169 20.95 -15.19 0.89
C ALA A 169 22.15 -15.07 -0.07
N THR A 170 21.90 -14.90 -1.37
CA THR A 170 22.97 -14.77 -2.38
C THR A 170 22.79 -13.49 -3.22
N ASN A 171 23.92 -12.90 -3.63
CA ASN A 171 23.91 -11.69 -4.47
C ASN A 171 23.18 -11.93 -5.80
N GLY A 172 22.49 -10.91 -6.30
CA GLY A 172 21.81 -10.95 -7.59
C GLY A 172 20.46 -10.23 -7.61
N SER A 173 19.81 -10.29 -8.78
CA SER A 173 18.44 -9.81 -8.96
C SER A 173 17.44 -10.98 -8.83
N TYR A 174 16.33 -10.71 -8.14
CA TYR A 174 15.28 -11.69 -7.85
C TYR A 174 13.92 -11.20 -8.31
N PRO A 175 13.62 -11.38 -9.61
CA PRO A 175 12.38 -10.88 -10.19
C PRO A 175 11.17 -11.75 -9.89
N GLY A 176 9.98 -11.13 -9.85
CA GLY A 176 8.71 -11.80 -10.12
C GLY A 176 8.16 -12.68 -8.99
N ILE A 177 8.42 -12.30 -7.74
CA ILE A 177 7.81 -12.95 -6.57
C ILE A 177 6.39 -12.41 -6.35
N THR A 178 5.44 -13.32 -6.14
CA THR A 178 4.04 -13.01 -5.85
C THR A 178 3.55 -13.78 -4.63
N ILE A 179 3.03 -13.07 -3.63
CA ILE A 179 2.42 -13.65 -2.42
C ILE A 179 0.97 -13.17 -2.38
N LYS A 180 0.00 -14.06 -2.55
CA LYS A 180 -1.40 -13.62 -2.63
C LYS A 180 -2.43 -14.56 -2.04
N ASN A 181 -3.56 -14.00 -1.60
CA ASN A 181 -4.72 -14.76 -1.12
C ASN A 181 -4.41 -15.73 0.04
N ASN A 182 -3.42 -15.41 0.88
CA ASN A 182 -3.10 -16.20 2.07
C ASN A 182 -3.83 -15.64 3.30
N HIS A 183 -4.18 -16.53 4.22
CA HIS A 183 -4.59 -16.18 5.57
C HIS A 183 -3.41 -16.38 6.52
N ILE A 184 -2.91 -15.31 7.14
CA ILE A 184 -1.70 -15.32 7.96
C ILE A 184 -2.07 -14.82 9.35
N HIS A 185 -2.00 -15.68 10.35
CA HIS A 185 -2.50 -15.34 11.66
C HIS A 185 -1.68 -15.94 12.79
N ASP A 186 -1.80 -15.36 13.99
CA ASP A 186 -1.14 -15.89 15.19
C ASP A 186 0.37 -16.09 14.98
N ILE A 187 1.01 -15.04 14.47
CA ILE A 187 2.47 -14.99 14.30
C ILE A 187 3.06 -14.44 15.59
N GLU A 188 3.44 -15.33 16.50
CA GLU A 188 3.70 -14.99 17.89
C GLU A 188 5.18 -14.75 18.25
N GLY A 189 5.91 -14.01 17.43
CA GLY A 189 7.31 -13.62 17.71
C GLY A 189 7.45 -12.56 18.82
N MET A 190 8.65 -12.35 19.36
CA MET A 190 8.91 -11.36 20.44
C MET A 190 9.68 -10.13 19.91
N PRO A 191 9.04 -8.97 19.67
CA PRO A 191 9.68 -7.82 19.04
C PRO A 191 10.60 -7.03 19.97
N ILE A 192 10.50 -7.24 21.29
CA ILE A 192 11.39 -6.57 22.25
C ILE A 192 12.84 -6.98 22.02
N THR A 193 13.10 -8.26 21.69
CA THR A 193 14.46 -8.73 21.42
C THR A 193 14.96 -8.30 20.05
N ASN A 194 14.11 -8.35 19.03
CA ASN A 194 14.44 -7.87 17.69
C ASN A 194 13.21 -7.50 16.86
N ARG A 195 12.80 -6.23 16.90
CA ARG A 195 11.59 -5.78 16.21
C ARG A 195 11.68 -5.84 14.68
N HIS A 196 12.87 -5.74 14.09
CA HIS A 196 13.07 -5.60 12.64
C HIS A 196 13.36 -6.93 11.92
N MET A 197 13.16 -8.08 12.60
CA MET A 197 13.47 -9.41 12.06
C MET A 197 12.26 -10.37 12.09
N GLN A 198 11.05 -9.83 12.15
CA GLN A 198 9.81 -10.60 12.30
C GLN A 198 8.61 -9.84 11.75
N GLY A 199 7.62 -10.60 11.28
CA GLY A 199 6.33 -10.08 10.82
C GLY A 199 5.46 -11.20 10.23
N GLY A 200 4.22 -10.86 9.88
CA GLY A 200 3.33 -11.77 9.16
C GLY A 200 3.95 -12.20 7.83
N ILE A 201 4.27 -11.20 7.00
CA ILE A 201 5.12 -11.36 5.82
C ILE A 201 6.37 -10.51 6.04
N PHE A 202 7.53 -11.17 6.10
CA PHE A 202 8.82 -10.52 6.19
C PHE A 202 9.61 -10.74 4.90
N ILE A 203 10.15 -9.68 4.32
CA ILE A 203 10.95 -9.73 3.10
C ILE A 203 12.29 -9.06 3.37
N ARG A 204 13.41 -9.73 3.11
CA ARG A 204 14.75 -9.17 3.39
C ARG A 204 15.82 -9.67 2.42
N SER A 205 16.71 -8.76 2.05
CA SER A 205 18.02 -9.11 1.49
C SER A 205 19.03 -9.32 2.62
N ASN A 206 19.54 -10.54 2.78
CA ASN A 206 20.63 -10.85 3.73
C ASN A 206 22.00 -10.79 3.06
N ALA A 207 22.04 -10.76 1.73
CA ALA A 207 23.26 -10.56 0.94
C ALA A 207 23.44 -9.08 0.57
N ALA A 208 24.69 -8.61 0.55
CA ALA A 208 25.02 -7.20 0.37
C ALA A 208 24.57 -6.63 -0.99
N GLN A 209 24.59 -7.46 -2.05
CA GLN A 209 24.28 -7.03 -3.41
C GLN A 209 23.10 -7.83 -3.97
N ALA A 210 22.02 -7.93 -3.20
CA ALA A 210 20.81 -8.64 -3.59
C ALA A 210 19.57 -7.74 -3.47
N TYR A 211 18.69 -7.80 -4.47
CA TYR A 211 17.45 -7.03 -4.48
C TYR A 211 16.32 -7.79 -5.20
N PHE A 212 15.10 -7.55 -4.72
CA PHE A 212 13.88 -7.97 -5.42
C PHE A 212 13.57 -7.01 -6.58
N ASP A 213 13.08 -7.54 -7.68
CA ASP A 213 12.42 -6.74 -8.72
C ASP A 213 11.01 -7.29 -8.95
N SER A 214 10.02 -6.42 -9.18
CA SER A 214 8.65 -6.87 -9.48
C SER A 214 8.06 -7.76 -8.38
N LEU A 215 8.08 -7.27 -7.13
CA LEU A 215 7.48 -7.95 -5.95
C LEU A 215 6.01 -7.56 -5.82
N LEU A 216 5.12 -8.55 -5.76
CA LEU A 216 3.68 -8.35 -5.55
C LEU A 216 3.21 -9.04 -4.28
N ILE A 217 2.61 -8.28 -3.36
CA ILE A 217 1.93 -8.78 -2.16
C ILE A 217 0.46 -8.36 -2.26
N GLU A 218 -0.43 -9.29 -2.60
CA GLU A 218 -1.81 -8.97 -2.98
C GLU A 218 -2.87 -9.79 -2.23
N GLY A 219 -3.92 -9.15 -1.72
CA GLY A 219 -5.13 -9.88 -1.30
C GLY A 219 -4.93 -10.82 -0.11
N ASN A 220 -3.89 -10.62 0.71
CA ASN A 220 -3.67 -11.43 1.90
C ASN A 220 -4.49 -10.87 3.08
N ASN A 221 -4.95 -11.76 3.96
CA ASN A 221 -5.53 -11.40 5.25
C ASN A 221 -4.53 -11.70 6.35
N LEU A 222 -4.13 -10.69 7.12
CA LEU A 222 -3.15 -10.80 8.19
C LEU A 222 -3.77 -10.37 9.52
N GLU A 223 -3.71 -11.19 10.54
CA GLU A 223 -4.23 -10.86 11.87
C GLU A 223 -3.36 -11.36 13.03
N ARG A 224 -3.35 -10.65 14.16
CA ARG A 224 -2.61 -11.07 15.38
C ARG A 224 -1.13 -11.35 15.12
N CYS A 225 -0.49 -10.44 14.38
CA CYS A 225 0.96 -10.50 14.16
C CYS A 225 1.69 -9.77 15.28
N SER A 226 2.55 -10.48 16.00
CA SER A 226 3.20 -9.95 17.20
C SER A 226 4.26 -8.89 16.93
N SER A 227 4.63 -8.62 15.68
CA SER A 227 5.33 -7.38 15.31
C SER A 227 4.51 -6.64 14.27
N ARG A 228 4.86 -6.79 12.99
CA ARG A 228 4.32 -6.07 11.84
C ARG A 228 3.48 -7.01 10.98
N GLY A 229 2.51 -6.47 10.26
CA GLY A 229 1.79 -7.22 9.23
C GLY A 229 2.73 -7.56 8.07
N ILE A 230 3.13 -6.52 7.32
CA ILE A 230 4.08 -6.64 6.20
C ILE A 230 5.31 -5.78 6.49
N LEU A 231 6.49 -6.41 6.49
CA LEU A 231 7.79 -5.77 6.68
C LEU A 231 8.69 -6.07 5.46
N LEU A 232 9.03 -5.05 4.68
CA LEU A 232 10.05 -5.13 3.64
C LEU A 232 11.33 -4.44 4.11
N GLY A 233 12.42 -5.19 4.21
CA GLY A 233 13.70 -4.76 4.75
C GLY A 233 13.69 -4.67 6.29
N ASP A 234 14.81 -4.24 6.87
CA ASP A 234 15.00 -4.14 8.33
C ASP A 234 15.54 -2.76 8.76
N GLY A 235 15.59 -1.80 7.83
CA GLY A 235 16.14 -0.47 8.04
C GLY A 235 17.68 -0.39 8.15
N THR A 236 18.40 -1.52 8.13
CA THR A 236 19.86 -1.55 8.29
C THR A 236 20.59 -1.38 6.96
N ASN A 237 20.06 -1.93 5.87
CA ASN A 237 20.65 -1.79 4.55
C ASN A 237 20.35 -0.40 3.97
N LYS A 238 21.36 0.47 3.97
CA LYS A 238 21.30 1.83 3.42
C LYS A 238 21.94 1.93 2.03
N ASP A 239 22.39 0.82 1.43
CA ASP A 239 22.99 0.84 0.11
C ASP A 239 21.90 1.01 -0.96
N THR A 240 21.78 2.26 -1.41
CA THR A 240 20.81 2.67 -2.43
C THR A 240 21.10 2.10 -3.82
N THR A 241 22.26 1.47 -4.03
CA THR A 241 22.64 0.79 -5.28
C THR A 241 21.77 -0.44 -5.54
N PHE A 242 21.33 -1.12 -4.47
CA PHE A 242 20.59 -2.38 -4.53
C PHE A 242 19.19 -2.25 -3.92
N TYR A 243 18.48 -1.18 -4.29
CA TYR A 243 17.07 -1.08 -3.92
C TYR A 243 16.24 -2.21 -4.51
N ASN A 244 15.34 -2.73 -3.67
CA ASN A 244 14.19 -3.47 -4.16
C ASN A 244 13.41 -2.59 -5.13
N ASN A 245 13.02 -3.09 -6.27
CA ASN A 245 12.49 -2.29 -7.36
C ASN A 245 11.12 -2.82 -7.82
N HIS A 246 10.24 -1.93 -8.25
CA HIS A 246 8.88 -2.27 -8.68
C HIS A 246 8.14 -3.11 -7.61
N VAL A 247 7.94 -2.51 -6.44
CA VAL A 247 7.26 -3.16 -5.32
C VAL A 247 5.79 -2.73 -5.33
N THR A 248 4.87 -3.70 -5.29
CA THR A 248 3.45 -3.42 -5.12
C THR A 248 2.85 -4.20 -3.96
N ILE A 249 2.24 -3.49 -3.02
CA ILE A 249 1.50 -4.04 -1.88
C ILE A 249 0.06 -3.59 -2.02
N ARG A 250 -0.87 -4.50 -2.32
CA ARG A 250 -2.26 -4.11 -2.59
C ARG A 250 -3.34 -5.03 -2.07
N LYS A 251 -4.52 -4.48 -1.80
CA LYS A 251 -5.72 -5.25 -1.42
C LYS A 251 -5.53 -6.15 -0.19
N ASN A 252 -4.52 -5.91 0.63
CA ASN A 252 -4.30 -6.68 1.85
C ASN A 252 -5.19 -6.12 2.96
N VAL A 253 -5.70 -7.00 3.82
CA VAL A 253 -6.34 -6.62 5.08
C VAL A 253 -5.39 -7.03 6.19
N ILE A 254 -5.01 -6.06 7.02
CA ILE A 254 -4.08 -6.25 8.14
C ILE A 254 -4.78 -5.70 9.37
N ASP A 255 -4.98 -6.57 10.36
CA ASP A 255 -5.68 -6.23 11.60
C ASP A 255 -4.90 -6.70 12.83
N ASN A 256 -4.97 -5.95 13.92
CA ASN A 256 -4.37 -6.31 15.21
C ASN A 256 -2.89 -6.73 15.10
N THR A 257 -2.01 -5.79 14.73
CA THR A 257 -0.56 -5.97 14.82
C THR A 257 -0.05 -5.36 16.13
N ALA A 258 1.04 -5.89 16.70
CA ALA A 258 1.60 -5.31 17.93
C ALA A 258 2.42 -4.04 17.66
N LEU A 259 2.87 -3.87 16.41
CA LEU A 259 3.54 -2.69 15.87
C LEU A 259 2.85 -2.29 14.56
N GLU A 260 3.58 -1.78 13.57
CA GLU A 260 3.05 -1.24 12.31
C GLU A 260 2.25 -2.27 11.50
N GLY A 261 1.30 -1.80 10.69
CA GLY A 261 0.62 -2.66 9.73
C GLY A 261 1.52 -2.99 8.54
N ILE A 262 2.01 -1.95 7.85
CA ILE A 262 2.89 -2.05 6.69
C ILE A 262 4.06 -1.10 6.85
N ILE A 263 5.26 -1.62 6.60
CA ILE A 263 6.47 -0.81 6.53
C ILE A 263 7.38 -1.26 5.39
N VAL A 264 7.92 -0.29 4.65
CA VAL A 264 8.81 -0.53 3.52
C VAL A 264 10.14 0.20 3.72
N TYR A 265 11.24 -0.55 3.71
CA TYR A 265 12.61 -0.05 3.68
C TYR A 265 13.31 -0.42 2.38
N THR A 266 14.28 0.40 1.97
CA THR A 266 15.27 0.05 0.96
C THR A 266 14.64 -0.43 -0.35
N ALA A 267 13.62 0.29 -0.81
CA ALA A 267 12.88 0.00 -2.04
C ALA A 267 12.71 1.28 -2.88
N LYS A 268 12.50 1.12 -4.19
CA LYS A 268 12.16 2.19 -5.12
C LYS A 268 11.01 1.80 -6.06
N ASN A 269 10.33 2.80 -6.62
CA ASN A 269 9.15 2.59 -7.47
C ASN A 269 8.10 1.75 -6.72
N VAL A 270 7.66 2.28 -5.57
CA VAL A 270 6.80 1.55 -4.64
C VAL A 270 5.36 2.04 -4.76
N LEU A 271 4.44 1.10 -4.93
CA LEU A 271 3.01 1.34 -4.93
C LEU A 271 2.35 0.58 -3.78
N ILE A 272 1.72 1.29 -2.86
CA ILE A 272 0.93 0.72 -1.76
C ILE A 272 -0.51 1.17 -1.95
N GLU A 273 -1.40 0.27 -2.37
CA GLU A 273 -2.77 0.66 -2.72
C GLU A 273 -3.89 -0.29 -2.29
N HIS A 274 -5.08 0.24 -2.02
CA HIS A 274 -6.25 -0.58 -1.69
C HIS A 274 -6.07 -1.48 -0.46
N ASN A 275 -5.13 -1.18 0.44
CA ASN A 275 -4.95 -1.94 1.67
C ASN A 275 -5.85 -1.39 2.78
N ARG A 276 -6.26 -2.25 3.71
CA ARG A 276 -6.92 -1.86 4.96
C ARG A 276 -5.99 -2.24 6.11
N VAL A 277 -5.48 -1.24 6.82
CA VAL A 277 -4.62 -1.40 7.99
C VAL A 277 -5.41 -0.94 9.21
N LEU A 278 -5.80 -1.88 10.05
CA LEU A 278 -6.65 -1.64 11.21
C LEU A 278 -5.91 -2.05 12.48
N ASN A 279 -6.09 -1.29 13.56
CA ASN A 279 -5.64 -1.65 14.90
C ASN A 279 -4.13 -1.96 14.99
N ALA A 280 -3.30 -1.24 14.24
CA ALA A 280 -1.85 -1.32 14.41
C ALA A 280 -1.46 -0.85 15.82
N GLY A 281 -0.57 -1.58 16.49
CA GLY A 281 -0.21 -1.35 17.90
C GLY A 281 -1.21 -1.86 18.93
N ALA A 282 -2.39 -2.37 18.53
CA ALA A 282 -3.42 -2.82 19.46
C ALA A 282 -3.21 -4.25 19.98
N TYR A 283 -2.40 -5.07 19.31
CA TYR A 283 -2.18 -6.45 19.73
C TYR A 283 -1.17 -6.53 20.88
N THR A 284 -1.69 -6.70 22.10
CA THR A 284 -0.88 -6.72 23.32
C THR A 284 -0.21 -8.08 23.53
N LEU A 285 1.09 -8.08 23.79
CA LEU A 285 1.87 -9.31 24.03
C LEU A 285 2.00 -9.70 25.51
N GLY A 286 1.33 -8.98 26.41
CA GLY A 286 1.49 -9.15 27.86
C GLY A 286 2.83 -8.66 28.41
N VAL A 287 3.55 -7.84 27.63
CA VAL A 287 4.83 -7.22 27.99
C VAL A 287 4.81 -5.74 27.60
N ASN A 288 5.58 -4.93 28.33
CA ASN A 288 5.76 -3.53 28.02
C ASN A 288 6.65 -3.40 26.79
N MET A 289 6.07 -2.96 25.67
CA MET A 289 6.78 -2.87 24.40
C MET A 289 7.67 -1.62 24.34
N ASN A 290 7.18 -0.46 24.82
CA ASN A 290 7.88 0.83 24.78
C ASN A 290 8.50 1.16 23.40
N ILE A 291 7.70 0.95 22.35
CA ILE A 291 8.07 1.17 20.95
C ILE A 291 7.02 2.07 20.29
N VAL A 292 7.48 3.03 19.52
CA VAL A 292 6.63 3.88 18.67
C VAL A 292 6.42 3.24 17.31
N LEU A 293 5.30 3.57 16.67
CA LEU A 293 4.90 3.05 15.38
C LEU A 293 4.01 4.06 14.65
N ALA A 294 3.86 3.90 13.34
CA ALA A 294 2.76 4.45 12.56
C ALA A 294 2.04 3.30 11.83
N GLY A 295 0.86 3.56 11.27
CA GLY A 295 0.05 2.53 10.63
C GLY A 295 0.67 1.97 9.35
N LEU A 296 0.91 2.85 8.37
CA LEU A 296 1.38 2.52 7.03
C LEU A 296 2.39 3.58 6.54
N TRP A 297 3.65 3.19 6.37
CA TRP A 297 4.70 4.11 5.95
C TRP A 297 5.93 3.41 5.36
N GLY A 298 6.97 4.17 5.02
CA GLY A 298 8.26 3.58 4.63
C GLY A 298 9.35 4.61 4.35
N ARG A 299 10.58 4.11 4.21
CA ARG A 299 11.78 4.84 3.77
C ARG A 299 12.22 4.31 2.40
N GLY A 300 11.29 4.36 1.45
CA GLY A 300 11.53 4.01 0.05
C GLY A 300 11.73 5.26 -0.81
N LYS A 301 12.30 5.08 -1.99
CA LYS A 301 12.43 6.09 -3.03
C LYS A 301 11.23 6.06 -3.97
N ASP A 302 10.62 7.21 -4.25
CA ASP A 302 9.54 7.31 -5.24
C ASP A 302 8.35 6.40 -4.85
N MET A 303 7.75 6.71 -3.70
CA MET A 303 6.64 5.96 -3.11
C MET A 303 5.29 6.62 -3.42
N THR A 304 4.28 5.81 -3.73
CA THR A 304 2.88 6.24 -3.81
C THR A 304 2.01 5.36 -2.91
N LEU A 305 1.34 5.98 -1.94
CA LEU A 305 0.39 5.40 -1.02
C LEU A 305 -1.01 5.89 -1.43
N GLN A 306 -1.84 5.03 -2.02
CA GLN A 306 -3.14 5.46 -2.55
C GLN A 306 -4.32 4.51 -2.31
N TYR A 307 -5.52 5.05 -2.09
CA TYR A 307 -6.72 4.24 -1.83
C TYR A 307 -6.58 3.27 -0.65
N ASN A 308 -5.77 3.60 0.36
CA ASN A 308 -5.68 2.81 1.57
C ASN A 308 -6.67 3.32 2.61
N GLU A 309 -7.12 2.41 3.47
CA GLU A 309 -7.76 2.71 4.74
C GLU A 309 -6.77 2.44 5.86
N VAL A 310 -6.51 3.42 6.72
CA VAL A 310 -5.66 3.24 7.91
C VAL A 310 -6.42 3.75 9.14
N ALA A 311 -6.73 2.86 10.07
CA ALA A 311 -7.58 3.21 11.20
C ALA A 311 -7.18 2.57 12.52
N TYR A 312 -7.53 3.25 13.61
CA TYR A 312 -7.35 2.76 14.97
C TYR A 312 -5.91 2.42 15.36
N THR A 313 -4.90 3.06 14.76
CA THR A 313 -3.51 2.91 15.20
C THR A 313 -3.37 3.37 16.66
N ARG A 314 -2.72 2.57 17.50
CA ARG A 314 -2.56 2.77 18.94
C ARG A 314 -1.09 2.78 19.34
N LEU A 315 -0.80 3.45 20.45
CA LEU A 315 0.51 3.38 21.07
C LEU A 315 0.75 2.01 21.68
N THR A 316 2.02 1.59 21.65
CA THR A 316 2.45 0.55 22.56
C THR A 316 2.72 1.15 23.93
N ASN A 317 2.12 0.59 24.98
CA ASN A 317 2.28 1.09 26.35
C ASN A 317 3.49 0.41 27.01
N PRO A 318 4.32 1.11 27.82
CA PRO A 318 4.36 2.55 28.06
C PRO A 318 5.24 3.29 27.05
N VAL A 319 4.74 4.40 26.50
CA VAL A 319 5.51 5.41 25.76
C VAL A 319 5.09 6.79 26.29
N PRO A 320 6.02 7.66 26.73
CA PRO A 320 5.68 9.01 27.19
C PRO A 320 5.01 9.84 26.11
N TYR A 321 4.14 10.78 26.52
CA TYR A 321 3.42 11.66 25.59
C TYR A 321 4.34 12.43 24.64
N SER A 322 5.45 12.99 25.14
CA SER A 322 6.44 13.70 24.32
C SER A 322 7.19 12.80 23.33
N SER A 323 7.07 11.48 23.49
CA SER A 323 7.77 10.48 22.71
C SER A 323 6.85 9.71 21.76
N MET A 324 5.57 10.08 21.66
CA MET A 324 4.52 9.23 21.08
C MET A 324 4.30 9.50 19.58
N ASP A 325 4.11 8.42 18.82
CA ASP A 325 3.70 8.46 17.39
C ASP A 325 2.26 7.91 17.30
N SER A 326 1.97 6.97 16.39
CA SER A 326 0.67 6.30 16.11
C SER A 326 -0.19 6.96 15.04
N GLU A 327 0.43 7.73 14.16
CA GLU A 327 -0.20 8.35 13.01
C GLU A 327 -0.56 7.30 11.95
N ALA A 328 -1.51 7.62 11.08
CA ALA A 328 -1.86 6.77 9.95
C ALA A 328 -0.68 6.63 8.96
N PHE A 329 -0.07 7.76 8.60
CA PHE A 329 1.01 7.85 7.62
C PHE A 329 2.20 8.63 8.16
N ASP A 330 3.38 8.33 7.63
CA ASP A 330 4.64 8.98 8.02
C ASP A 330 5.54 9.22 6.78
N ILE A 331 6.11 10.42 6.69
CA ILE A 331 7.32 10.68 5.91
C ILE A 331 8.49 10.74 6.90
N ASP A 332 9.09 9.57 7.10
CA ASP A 332 10.12 9.35 8.10
C ASP A 332 11.47 9.94 7.65
N LEU A 333 12.41 9.97 8.58
CA LEU A 333 13.82 10.19 8.39
C LEU A 333 14.39 9.37 7.24
N SER A 334 15.27 9.99 6.46
CA SER A 334 15.97 9.31 5.35
C SER A 334 15.03 8.67 4.31
N SER A 335 13.93 9.35 3.96
CA SER A 335 13.02 9.00 2.86
C SER A 335 13.44 9.70 1.56
N PRO A 336 14.16 9.05 0.64
CA PRO A 336 14.67 9.68 -0.59
C PRO A 336 13.59 9.81 -1.68
N GLY A 337 13.89 10.57 -2.74
CA GLY A 337 12.95 10.78 -3.84
C GLY A 337 11.68 11.47 -3.36
N TYR A 338 10.55 11.12 -3.95
CA TYR A 338 9.26 11.63 -3.50
C TYR A 338 8.45 10.60 -2.71
N THR A 339 7.54 11.09 -1.87
CA THR A 339 6.44 10.30 -1.31
C THR A 339 5.11 10.98 -1.60
N ILE A 340 4.19 10.26 -2.23
CA ILE A 340 2.83 10.72 -2.53
C ILE A 340 1.84 9.94 -1.67
N ILE A 341 1.04 10.63 -0.86
CA ILE A 341 -0.06 10.07 -0.07
C ILE A 341 -1.35 10.67 -0.64
N GLN A 342 -2.13 9.87 -1.38
CA GLN A 342 -3.31 10.36 -2.08
C GLN A 342 -4.53 9.45 -2.05
N TYR A 343 -5.73 10.03 -2.03
CA TYR A 343 -6.98 9.24 -2.11
C TYR A 343 -7.15 8.23 -0.97
N ASN A 344 -6.50 8.43 0.18
CA ASN A 344 -6.60 7.54 1.33
C ASN A 344 -7.68 8.02 2.28
N TYR A 345 -8.25 7.07 3.03
CA TYR A 345 -9.11 7.35 4.16
C TYR A 345 -8.40 6.95 5.45
N SER A 346 -8.36 7.84 6.43
CA SER A 346 -7.88 7.50 7.77
C SER A 346 -8.90 7.91 8.82
N HIS A 347 -9.00 7.12 9.88
CA HIS A 347 -9.85 7.51 11.00
C HIS A 347 -9.46 6.90 12.34
N ASP A 348 -9.74 7.67 13.39
CA ASP A 348 -9.61 7.25 14.79
C ASP A 348 -8.21 6.72 15.17
N ASN A 349 -7.17 7.10 14.42
CA ASN A 349 -5.79 6.82 14.77
C ASN A 349 -5.41 7.71 15.94
N ALA A 350 -4.82 7.11 16.98
CA ALA A 350 -4.51 7.83 18.21
C ALA A 350 -3.50 8.97 17.96
N GLY A 351 -2.52 8.72 17.08
CA GLY A 351 -1.40 9.63 16.76
C GLY A 351 -1.77 10.84 15.90
N GLY A 352 -2.78 10.67 15.05
CA GLY A 352 -3.07 11.63 14.00
C GLY A 352 -3.13 10.98 12.63
N PHE A 353 -3.30 11.82 11.62
CA PHE A 353 -3.28 11.45 10.23
C PHE A 353 -1.85 11.32 9.71
N PHE A 354 -0.98 12.27 10.06
CA PHE A 354 0.31 12.41 9.41
C PHE A 354 1.44 12.79 10.39
N LEU A 355 2.52 12.03 10.31
CA LEU A 355 3.79 12.29 10.99
C LEU A 355 4.81 12.86 9.99
N HIS A 356 5.43 13.97 10.36
CA HIS A 356 6.59 14.52 9.68
C HIS A 356 7.81 14.48 10.60
N MET A 357 8.78 13.61 10.29
CA MET A 357 9.98 13.42 11.13
C MET A 357 11.10 14.46 10.92
N GLY A 358 10.85 15.55 10.20
CA GLY A 358 11.77 16.70 10.13
C GLY A 358 12.97 16.55 9.18
N ASP A 359 13.63 15.38 9.10
CA ASP A 359 14.82 15.18 8.24
C ASP A 359 14.68 13.96 7.30
N PRO A 360 13.96 14.08 6.17
CA PRO A 360 13.85 12.99 5.20
C PRO A 360 15.17 12.72 4.46
N GLY A 361 16.26 13.44 4.77
CA GLY A 361 17.58 13.21 4.22
C GLY A 361 17.86 13.94 2.90
N PRO A 362 19.11 13.91 2.44
CA PRO A 362 19.61 14.79 1.38
C PRO A 362 19.05 14.50 -0.02
N ASN A 363 18.46 13.33 -0.22
CA ASN A 363 17.94 12.89 -1.52
C ASN A 363 16.41 13.02 -1.61
N PHE A 364 15.75 13.57 -0.59
CA PHE A 364 14.32 13.87 -0.64
C PHE A 364 14.05 14.99 -1.63
N THR A 365 13.07 14.79 -2.51
CA THR A 365 12.67 15.79 -3.51
C THR A 365 11.41 16.52 -3.10
N GLN A 366 10.36 15.79 -2.67
CA GLN A 366 9.11 16.37 -2.19
C GLN A 366 8.17 15.34 -1.55
N GLY A 367 7.34 15.82 -0.64
CA GLY A 367 6.13 15.14 -0.17
C GLY A 367 4.90 15.73 -0.84
N ILE A 368 3.95 14.88 -1.25
CA ILE A 368 2.64 15.31 -1.73
C ILE A 368 1.58 14.59 -0.92
N VAL A 369 0.72 15.34 -0.23
CA VAL A 369 -0.39 14.79 0.55
C VAL A 369 -1.68 15.39 -0.01
N ARG A 370 -2.47 14.63 -0.78
CA ARG A 370 -3.62 15.19 -1.50
C ARG A 370 -4.85 14.33 -1.60
N TYR A 371 -6.03 14.95 -1.68
CA TYR A 371 -7.30 14.24 -1.86
C TYR A 371 -7.51 13.09 -0.88
N ASN A 372 -6.99 13.22 0.35
CA ASN A 372 -7.25 12.30 1.44
C ASN A 372 -8.43 12.81 2.27
N ILE A 373 -9.12 11.88 2.92
CA ILE A 373 -10.11 12.17 3.95
C ILE A 373 -9.56 11.65 5.27
N SER A 374 -9.51 12.50 6.29
CA SER A 374 -9.17 12.11 7.66
C SER A 374 -10.34 12.45 8.58
N GLN A 375 -10.73 11.49 9.43
CA GLN A 375 -11.84 11.63 10.36
C GLN A 375 -11.40 11.26 11.78
N ASN A 376 -11.47 12.21 12.71
CA ASN A 376 -11.22 11.98 14.15
C ASN A 376 -9.80 11.45 14.47
N ASP A 377 -8.87 11.61 13.54
CA ASP A 377 -7.46 11.28 13.79
C ASP A 377 -6.85 12.30 14.76
N GLY A 378 -6.07 11.79 15.72
CA GLY A 378 -5.37 12.59 16.73
C GLY A 378 -6.16 12.75 18.04
N ASN A 379 -7.40 12.25 18.13
CA ASN A 379 -8.19 12.31 19.37
C ASN A 379 -7.54 11.58 20.55
N GLY A 380 -6.67 10.60 20.26
CA GLY A 380 -5.86 9.95 21.29
C GLY A 380 -4.91 10.93 21.98
N PHE A 381 -4.36 11.91 21.26
CA PHE A 381 -3.34 12.85 21.72
C PHE A 381 -3.76 14.30 21.51
N GLY A 382 -4.93 14.64 22.07
CA GLY A 382 -5.37 16.02 22.20
C GLY A 382 -5.67 16.71 20.87
N GLY A 383 -6.12 15.98 19.85
CA GLY A 383 -6.49 16.54 18.54
C GLY A 383 -5.30 16.82 17.62
N ARG A 384 -4.13 16.23 17.90
CA ARG A 384 -2.95 16.31 17.05
C ARG A 384 -3.15 15.51 15.75
N THR A 385 -3.81 16.12 14.77
CA THR A 385 -4.04 15.52 13.45
C THR A 385 -2.74 15.43 12.64
N PHE A 386 -1.85 16.42 12.80
CA PHE A 386 -0.50 16.40 12.27
C PHE A 386 0.50 16.56 13.40
N GLU A 387 1.49 15.67 13.45
CA GLU A 387 2.67 15.83 14.28
C GLU A 387 3.85 16.28 13.43
N LEU A 388 4.46 17.41 13.80
CA LEU A 388 5.58 18.01 13.09
C LEU A 388 6.85 17.98 13.93
N HIS A 389 7.93 17.48 13.34
CA HIS A 389 9.29 17.64 13.86
C HIS A 389 10.01 18.70 13.03
N GLY A 390 10.80 19.54 13.70
CA GLY A 390 11.67 20.49 13.01
C GLY A 390 12.86 19.78 12.39
N HIS A 391 13.30 20.24 11.21
CA HIS A 391 14.56 19.77 10.66
C HIS A 391 15.72 20.18 11.60
N PRO A 392 16.63 19.28 12.01
CA PRO A 392 17.65 19.56 13.02
C PRO A 392 18.61 20.71 12.65
N ASN A 393 18.77 20.96 11.35
CA ASN A 393 19.54 22.08 10.79
C ASN A 393 18.68 23.19 10.15
N GLY A 394 17.36 23.23 10.43
CA GLY A 394 16.45 24.27 9.91
C GLY A 394 16.31 24.32 8.38
N LYS A 395 16.53 23.19 7.68
CA LYS A 395 16.40 23.15 6.22
C LYS A 395 14.93 23.13 5.81
N VAL A 396 14.66 23.68 4.63
CA VAL A 396 13.36 23.58 3.96
C VAL A 396 13.09 22.13 3.61
N VAL A 397 11.95 21.60 4.06
CA VAL A 397 11.45 20.29 3.68
C VAL A 397 10.18 20.47 2.86
N PRO A 398 10.25 20.31 1.52
CA PRO A 398 9.11 20.60 0.65
C PRO A 398 8.04 19.51 0.77
N ILE A 399 6.99 19.78 1.53
CA ILE A 399 5.79 18.92 1.63
C ILE A 399 4.57 19.76 1.29
N TYR A 400 3.88 19.37 0.22
CA TYR A 400 2.70 20.05 -0.27
C TYR A 400 1.46 19.26 0.13
N ILE A 401 0.66 19.84 1.03
CA ILE A 401 -0.57 19.27 1.56
C ILE A 401 -1.74 20.02 0.92
N TYR A 402 -2.45 19.39 -0.04
CA TYR A 402 -3.52 20.08 -0.73
C TYR A 402 -4.73 19.25 -1.11
N ASN A 403 -5.90 19.91 -1.21
CA ASN A 403 -7.13 19.24 -1.59
C ASN A 403 -7.51 18.06 -0.68
N ASN A 404 -7.19 18.13 0.62
CA ASN A 404 -7.64 17.13 1.59
C ASN A 404 -8.85 17.65 2.37
N THR A 405 -9.62 16.74 2.97
CA THR A 405 -10.67 17.09 3.93
C THR A 405 -10.33 16.49 5.29
N PHE A 406 -10.01 17.36 6.26
CA PHE A 406 -9.74 17.01 7.65
C PHE A 406 -10.98 17.31 8.49
N TYR A 407 -11.54 16.27 9.09
CA TYR A 407 -12.65 16.40 10.02
C TYR A 407 -12.25 15.86 11.39
N ASN A 408 -12.59 16.61 12.43
CA ASN A 408 -12.51 16.14 13.80
C ASN A 408 -13.69 16.72 14.60
N ASP A 409 -14.30 15.90 15.45
CA ASP A 409 -15.41 16.30 16.31
C ASP A 409 -14.99 17.18 17.49
N THR A 410 -13.68 17.34 17.72
CA THR A 410 -13.08 18.17 18.78
C THR A 410 -12.12 19.22 18.21
N LEU A 411 -10.98 18.79 17.67
CA LEU A 411 -9.88 19.66 17.23
C LEU A 411 -9.15 19.06 16.03
N VAL A 412 -8.92 19.86 15.00
CA VAL A 412 -7.86 19.58 14.02
C VAL A 412 -6.65 20.42 14.36
N GLY A 413 -5.58 19.76 14.80
CA GLY A 413 -4.31 20.37 15.16
C GLY A 413 -3.20 20.07 14.17
N VAL A 414 -2.53 21.12 13.69
CA VAL A 414 -1.23 21.06 13.04
C VAL A 414 -0.19 21.51 14.06
N MET A 415 0.42 20.54 14.76
CA MET A 415 1.17 20.82 15.99
C MET A 415 2.63 20.43 15.88
N ASP A 416 3.48 21.31 16.42
CA ASP A 416 4.90 21.04 16.61
C ASP A 416 5.14 20.18 17.85
N ARG A 417 5.94 19.12 17.70
CA ARG A 417 6.31 18.24 18.82
C ARG A 417 7.12 18.97 19.89
N ALA A 418 7.86 20.03 19.54
CA ALA A 418 8.60 20.85 20.50
C ALA A 418 7.72 21.92 21.21
N GLY A 419 6.39 21.74 21.20
CA GLY A 419 5.47 22.59 21.95
C GLY A 419 5.29 23.98 21.35
N GLY A 420 5.33 24.08 20.02
CA GLY A 420 5.15 25.32 19.26
C GLY A 420 6.42 26.16 19.10
N THR A 421 7.59 25.59 19.40
CA THR A 421 8.90 26.28 19.28
C THR A 421 9.72 25.80 18.09
N GLY A 422 9.32 24.70 17.46
CA GLY A 422 9.87 24.19 16.21
C GLY A 422 9.62 25.11 15.03
N ILE A 423 10.50 24.98 14.02
CA ILE A 423 10.45 25.71 12.75
C ILE A 423 10.41 24.67 11.62
N HIS A 424 9.40 24.79 10.75
CA HIS A 424 9.00 23.80 9.74
C HIS A 424 8.85 24.44 8.34
N PRO A 425 9.92 25.04 7.78
CA PRO A 425 9.85 25.69 6.49
C PRO A 425 9.66 24.67 5.36
N GLY A 426 8.87 25.01 4.36
CA GLY A 426 8.59 24.16 3.19
C GLY A 426 7.32 23.33 3.28
N LEU A 427 6.63 23.36 4.43
CA LEU A 427 5.27 22.84 4.54
C LEU A 427 4.28 23.85 3.94
N GLU A 428 3.44 23.39 3.02
CA GLU A 428 2.41 24.23 2.40
C GLU A 428 1.04 23.55 2.43
N PHE A 429 0.06 24.21 3.03
CA PHE A 429 -1.34 23.80 3.05
C PHE A 429 -2.15 24.64 2.07
N ARG A 430 -2.70 24.02 1.01
CA ARG A 430 -3.52 24.70 0.00
C ARG A 430 -4.79 23.96 -0.33
N ASN A 431 -5.89 24.64 -0.61
CA ASN A 431 -7.14 23.99 -1.03
C ASN A 431 -7.66 22.90 -0.07
N ASN A 432 -7.30 22.91 1.21
CA ASN A 432 -7.81 21.92 2.16
C ASN A 432 -9.11 22.40 2.81
N ILE A 433 -9.96 21.46 3.24
CA ILE A 433 -11.05 21.72 4.18
C ILE A 433 -10.60 21.33 5.58
N PHE A 434 -10.62 22.27 6.52
CA PHE A 434 -10.48 22.05 7.95
C PHE A 434 -11.85 22.20 8.62
N TYR A 435 -12.43 21.09 9.08
CA TYR A 435 -13.74 21.03 9.71
C TYR A 435 -13.60 20.52 11.15
N ALA A 436 -13.64 21.42 12.14
CA ALA A 436 -13.68 21.05 13.55
C ALA A 436 -14.16 22.22 14.43
N PRO A 437 -14.72 21.96 15.63
CA PRO A 437 -15.09 23.01 16.58
C PRO A 437 -13.91 23.93 16.97
N ALA A 438 -12.71 23.39 17.04
CA ALA A 438 -11.47 24.13 17.25
C ALA A 438 -10.44 23.78 16.18
N LEU A 439 -9.56 24.73 15.87
CA LEU A 439 -8.44 24.57 14.96
C LEU A 439 -7.18 25.16 15.60
N GLN A 440 -6.07 24.46 15.48
CA GLN A 440 -4.77 24.91 15.96
C GLN A 440 -3.72 24.76 14.86
N PHE A 441 -2.95 25.81 14.64
CA PHE A 441 -1.87 25.85 13.66
C PHE A 441 -0.63 26.42 14.34
N ASP A 442 0.36 25.58 14.57
CA ASP A 442 1.67 26.00 15.06
C ASP A 442 2.53 26.51 13.89
N ASP A 443 3.60 27.24 14.23
CA ASP A 443 4.61 27.73 13.29
C ASP A 443 4.07 28.43 12.02
N GLN A 444 3.00 29.20 12.18
CA GLN A 444 2.34 29.92 11.08
C GLN A 444 3.23 30.98 10.40
N ALA A 445 4.39 31.30 10.99
CA ALA A 445 5.38 32.19 10.38
C ALA A 445 6.20 31.51 9.28
N ASN A 446 6.35 30.19 9.33
CA ASN A 446 7.18 29.42 8.38
C ASN A 446 6.39 28.38 7.57
N ILE A 447 5.19 28.01 8.02
CA ILE A 447 4.25 27.16 7.27
C ILE A 447 3.34 28.04 6.41
N VAL A 448 3.23 27.70 5.12
CA VAL A 448 2.35 28.42 4.19
C VAL A 448 0.94 27.88 4.28
N TYR A 449 -0.04 28.77 4.42
CA TYR A 449 -1.46 28.46 4.27
C TYR A 449 -2.05 29.39 3.21
N ASP A 450 -2.71 28.84 2.19
CA ASP A 450 -3.31 29.63 1.11
C ASP A 450 -4.51 28.92 0.46
N HIS A 451 -5.63 29.64 0.30
CA HIS A 451 -6.87 29.12 -0.31
C HIS A 451 -7.46 27.89 0.41
N ASN A 452 -7.31 27.79 1.74
CA ASN A 452 -7.99 26.75 2.51
C ASN A 452 -9.38 27.22 2.95
N LEU A 453 -10.25 26.26 3.23
CA LEU A 453 -11.56 26.49 3.84
C LEU A 453 -11.53 26.04 5.30
N TYR A 454 -11.95 26.93 6.18
CA TYR A 454 -11.98 26.73 7.63
C TYR A 454 -13.43 26.82 8.11
N TYR A 455 -13.91 25.80 8.82
CA TYR A 455 -15.24 25.81 9.40
C TYR A 455 -15.21 25.58 10.91
N SER A 456 -16.01 26.39 11.61
CA SER A 456 -16.23 26.41 13.07
C SER A 456 -15.03 26.80 13.95
N GLY A 457 -13.79 26.73 13.48
CA GLY A 457 -12.60 27.19 14.21
C GLY A 457 -11.94 28.46 13.65
N VAL A 458 -10.86 28.89 14.33
CA VAL A 458 -10.06 30.06 13.90
C VAL A 458 -9.19 29.66 12.71
N LYS A 459 -9.29 30.41 11.61
CA LYS A 459 -8.45 30.19 10.42
C LYS A 459 -6.97 30.43 10.73
N ALA A 460 -6.08 29.88 9.91
CA ALA A 460 -4.67 30.27 9.93
C ALA A 460 -4.53 31.79 9.63
N ALA A 461 -3.71 32.48 10.42
CA ALA A 461 -3.52 33.92 10.36
C ALA A 461 -2.94 34.35 9.00
N GLY A 462 -2.00 33.57 8.46
CA GLY A 462 -1.32 33.84 7.18
C GLY A 462 -2.14 33.57 5.91
N ASP A 463 -3.27 32.86 6.01
CA ASP A 463 -4.11 32.57 4.83
C ASP A 463 -5.01 33.76 4.50
N SER A 464 -4.53 34.61 3.58
CA SER A 464 -5.24 35.81 3.11
C SER A 464 -6.36 35.49 2.11
N ASN A 465 -6.33 34.30 1.50
CA ASN A 465 -7.32 33.81 0.53
C ASN A 465 -8.27 32.77 1.16
N ALA A 466 -8.30 32.70 2.48
CA ALA A 466 -9.10 31.76 3.24
C ALA A 466 -10.61 31.92 3.01
N ILE A 467 -11.33 30.81 2.99
CA ILE A 467 -12.80 30.78 3.09
C ILE A 467 -13.18 30.37 4.51
N ALA A 468 -13.77 31.27 5.28
CA ALA A 468 -14.31 30.99 6.61
C ALA A 468 -15.83 30.78 6.53
N ALA A 469 -16.27 29.60 6.09
CA ALA A 469 -17.69 29.29 5.88
C ALA A 469 -17.96 27.79 6.02
N ASN A 470 -19.23 27.40 6.18
CA ASN A 470 -19.62 25.99 6.14
C ASN A 470 -19.36 25.42 4.74
N PRO A 471 -18.57 24.34 4.58
CA PRO A 471 -18.31 23.73 3.28
C PRO A 471 -19.54 23.02 2.71
N LEU A 472 -20.63 22.87 3.47
CA LEU A 472 -21.82 22.13 3.09
C LEU A 472 -21.50 20.69 2.70
N LEU A 473 -20.73 19.99 3.55
CA LEU A 473 -20.54 18.54 3.45
C LEU A 473 -21.88 17.83 3.75
N ALA A 474 -22.16 16.73 3.05
CA ALA A 474 -23.46 16.06 3.11
C ALA A 474 -23.81 15.48 4.48
N ALA A 475 -22.84 14.85 5.14
CA ALA A 475 -22.94 14.26 6.47
C ALA A 475 -21.52 14.02 7.05
N PRO A 476 -20.74 15.08 7.33
CA PRO A 476 -19.36 14.90 7.78
C PRO A 476 -19.31 14.17 9.12
N GLY A 477 -18.30 13.33 9.33
CA GLY A 477 -18.14 12.53 10.55
C GLY A 477 -18.90 11.20 10.58
N THR A 478 -19.67 10.86 9.54
CA THR A 478 -20.39 9.57 9.48
C THR A 478 -19.59 8.44 8.81
N GLY A 479 -18.31 8.66 8.48
CA GLY A 479 -17.44 7.60 7.99
C GLY A 479 -17.28 6.51 9.06
N SER A 480 -17.15 5.27 8.62
CA SER A 480 -16.85 4.10 9.45
C SER A 480 -15.81 3.24 8.75
N SER A 481 -15.45 2.09 9.33
CA SER A 481 -14.53 1.17 8.66
C SER A 481 -15.03 0.80 7.25
N GLY A 482 -14.18 1.00 6.25
CA GLY A 482 -14.45 0.90 4.83
C GLY A 482 -14.44 2.26 4.12
N MET A 483 -13.61 2.41 3.08
CA MET A 483 -13.59 3.62 2.24
C MET A 483 -14.93 3.94 1.54
N ASN A 484 -15.82 2.96 1.39
CA ASN A 484 -17.14 3.15 0.78
C ASN A 484 -18.16 3.86 1.72
N THR A 485 -17.78 4.17 2.95
CA THR A 485 -18.65 4.75 3.98
C THR A 485 -18.59 6.28 4.02
N VAL A 486 -17.65 6.89 3.28
CA VAL A 486 -17.30 8.32 3.40
C VAL A 486 -18.11 9.24 2.49
N ASN A 487 -19.26 8.80 1.98
CA ASN A 487 -20.13 9.65 1.14
C ASN A 487 -20.58 10.94 1.84
N GLY A 488 -20.56 10.97 3.17
CA GLY A 488 -20.83 12.17 3.97
C GLY A 488 -19.88 13.35 3.69
N TYR A 489 -18.72 13.09 3.07
CA TYR A 489 -17.73 14.10 2.70
C TYR A 489 -17.93 14.70 1.30
N LYS A 490 -18.97 14.29 0.57
CA LYS A 490 -19.36 14.96 -0.68
C LYS A 490 -19.97 16.32 -0.37
N LEU A 491 -19.77 17.28 -1.27
CA LEU A 491 -20.32 18.63 -1.13
C LEU A 491 -21.78 18.69 -1.60
N LEU A 492 -22.61 19.48 -0.92
CA LEU A 492 -23.99 19.79 -1.28
C LEU A 492 -24.07 21.00 -2.24
N PRO A 493 -25.20 21.17 -2.98
CA PRO A 493 -25.52 22.39 -3.75
C PRO A 493 -25.20 23.69 -3.01
N GLY A 494 -24.52 24.63 -3.68
CA GLY A 494 -24.19 25.94 -3.12
C GLY A 494 -22.96 25.99 -2.20
N SER A 495 -22.22 24.89 -2.05
CA SER A 495 -20.97 24.87 -1.28
C SER A 495 -20.01 25.98 -1.73
N PRO A 496 -19.44 26.77 -0.78
CA PRO A 496 -18.45 27.80 -1.09
C PRO A 496 -17.09 27.22 -1.51
N ALA A 497 -16.89 25.91 -1.38
CA ALA A 497 -15.65 25.24 -1.78
C ALA A 497 -15.52 25.09 -3.30
N VAL A 498 -16.65 25.10 -4.04
CA VAL A 498 -16.66 24.73 -5.46
C VAL A 498 -15.98 25.79 -6.33
N LYS A 499 -14.99 25.35 -7.13
CA LYS A 499 -14.14 26.19 -8.00
C LYS A 499 -13.40 27.32 -7.27
N ALA A 500 -13.24 27.20 -5.95
CA ALA A 500 -12.64 28.22 -5.12
C ALA A 500 -11.15 27.98 -4.81
N GLY A 501 -10.60 26.83 -5.22
CA GLY A 501 -9.21 26.50 -4.96
C GLY A 501 -8.24 27.22 -5.89
N ILE A 502 -6.98 27.34 -5.49
CA ILE A 502 -5.90 27.74 -6.38
C ILE A 502 -5.59 26.61 -7.37
N PHE A 503 -5.30 26.96 -8.63
CA PHE A 503 -4.87 25.99 -9.63
C PHE A 503 -3.52 25.37 -9.27
N ILE A 504 -3.44 24.04 -9.31
CA ILE A 504 -2.21 23.28 -9.07
C ILE A 504 -1.98 22.37 -10.29
N ASN A 505 -0.88 22.59 -11.03
CA ASN A 505 -0.59 21.87 -12.27
C ASN A 505 -0.48 20.35 -12.08
N SER A 506 0.06 19.92 -10.94
CA SER A 506 0.21 18.51 -10.59
C SER A 506 -0.90 18.06 -9.65
N ASN A 507 -2.18 18.28 -9.97
CA ASN A 507 -3.30 17.96 -9.09
C ASN A 507 -3.63 16.45 -9.00
N GLY A 508 -3.02 15.58 -9.81
CA GLY A 508 -3.27 14.14 -9.77
C GLY A 508 -4.42 13.64 -10.66
N GLY A 509 -5.12 14.56 -11.32
CA GLY A 509 -6.09 14.28 -12.39
C GLY A 509 -7.48 13.86 -11.91
N LYS A 510 -7.67 13.56 -10.63
CA LYS A 510 -8.97 13.20 -10.05
C LYS A 510 -9.00 13.44 -8.54
N ASP A 511 -10.21 13.42 -7.97
CA ASP A 511 -10.45 13.56 -6.54
C ASP A 511 -10.52 12.19 -5.81
N PHE A 512 -10.87 12.21 -4.52
CA PHE A 512 -11.06 11.00 -3.72
C PHE A 512 -12.14 10.06 -4.30
N PHE A 513 -13.23 10.63 -4.84
CA PHE A 513 -14.36 9.90 -5.40
C PHE A 513 -14.21 9.53 -6.88
N CYS A 514 -13.00 9.67 -7.42
CA CYS A 514 -12.65 9.40 -8.82
C CYS A 514 -13.35 10.32 -9.84
N ILE A 515 -13.81 11.49 -9.42
CA ILE A 515 -14.26 12.58 -10.29
C ILE A 515 -13.02 13.25 -10.89
N PRO A 516 -12.94 13.43 -12.22
CA PRO A 516 -11.81 14.12 -12.85
C PRO A 516 -11.62 15.55 -12.35
N VAL A 517 -10.38 15.94 -12.08
CA VAL A 517 -10.02 17.32 -11.72
C VAL A 517 -9.46 18.01 -12.97
N SER A 518 -9.95 19.21 -13.27
CA SER A 518 -9.49 19.97 -14.44
C SER A 518 -7.98 20.25 -14.40
N GLY A 519 -7.29 19.97 -15.51
CA GLY A 519 -5.88 20.35 -15.69
C GLY A 519 -5.67 21.82 -16.08
N THR A 520 -6.73 22.63 -16.18
CA THR A 520 -6.64 24.03 -16.66
C THR A 520 -7.51 25.02 -15.89
N LYS A 521 -8.26 24.57 -14.89
CA LYS A 521 -9.19 25.41 -14.12
C LYS A 521 -8.94 25.25 -12.62
N PRO A 522 -9.22 26.28 -11.81
CA PRO A 522 -9.33 26.18 -10.35
C PRO A 522 -10.13 24.94 -9.92
N PRO A 523 -9.58 24.09 -9.03
CA PRO A 523 -10.30 22.94 -8.48
C PRO A 523 -11.29 23.38 -7.40
N THR A 524 -12.13 22.44 -6.97
CA THR A 524 -12.89 22.56 -5.73
C THR A 524 -11.94 22.44 -4.54
N ILE A 525 -12.16 23.19 -3.45
CA ILE A 525 -11.41 23.03 -2.20
C ILE A 525 -11.86 21.73 -1.51
N GLY A 526 -10.90 20.95 -0.99
CA GLY A 526 -11.12 19.69 -0.29
C GLY A 526 -10.95 18.46 -1.18
N ALA A 527 -11.29 17.30 -0.62
CA ALA A 527 -11.07 15.99 -1.24
C ALA A 527 -12.15 15.57 -2.25
N ALA A 528 -13.23 16.35 -2.37
CA ALA A 528 -14.40 16.04 -3.20
C ALA A 528 -14.61 17.12 -4.27
N GLU A 529 -14.44 16.77 -5.53
CA GLU A 529 -14.74 17.64 -6.66
C GLU A 529 -16.24 17.76 -6.89
N LYS A 530 -16.63 18.92 -7.44
CA LYS A 530 -18.00 19.16 -7.88
C LYS A 530 -18.05 20.14 -9.03
N ASP A 531 -18.65 19.72 -10.14
CA ASP A 531 -18.95 20.59 -11.26
C ASP A 531 -20.32 21.25 -11.04
N TYR A 532 -20.35 22.59 -11.00
CA TYR A 532 -21.56 23.37 -11.31
C TYR A 532 -21.38 24.12 -12.62
#